data_AF-A0A7J7XCQ7-F1
#
_entry.id   AF-A0A7J7XCQ7-F1
#
_cell.length_a   1.000
_cell.length_b   1.000
_cell.length_c   1.000
_cell.angle_alpha   90.00
_cell.angle_beta   90.00
_cell.angle_gamma   90.00
#
_symmetry.space_group_name_H-M   'P 1'
#
loop_
_entity.id
_entity.type
_entity.pdbx_description
1 polymer ?
#
loop_
_entity_poly.entity_id
_entity_poly.type
_entity_poly.pdbx_seq_one_letter_code
_entity_poly.pdbx_strand_id
1 'polypeptide(L)'
;MSMLAERRRKQKWALDPRNTRWSNDDSKFGQRMLEKMGWSKGKGLGAQEQGATEHIKVQVKNNNLGLGATINNEDNWIAHQDDFNQLLAQLNTCHGPETPDSSDNKEKKSFSLEEKSKVSKNRVHYKKFTKG
;
A
#
# COMPACT_ATOMS: atom_id res chain seq x y z
N MET A 1 -19.58 -11.84 -28.93
CA MET A 1 -18.32 -11.89 -28.18
C MET A 1 -17.41 -10.78 -28.71
N SER A 2 -17.42 -9.61 -28.07
CA SER A 2 -16.60 -8.46 -28.47
C SER A 2 -15.21 -8.55 -27.84
N MET A 3 -14.17 -8.29 -28.63
CA MET A 3 -12.78 -8.60 -28.35
C MET A 3 -12.20 -7.94 -27.09
N LEU A 4 -11.50 -8.73 -26.26
CA LEU A 4 -10.60 -8.33 -25.18
C LEU A 4 -9.28 -7.76 -25.74
N ALA A 5 -9.33 -6.67 -26.50
CA ALA A 5 -8.12 -5.96 -26.90
C ALA A 5 -8.25 -4.50 -26.49
N GLU A 6 -7.41 -4.09 -25.53
CA GLU A 6 -7.35 -2.71 -25.06
C GLU A 6 -7.10 -1.75 -26.25
N ARG A 7 -7.71 -0.56 -26.21
CA ARG A 7 -7.61 0.43 -27.29
C ARG A 7 -6.15 0.86 -27.42
N ARG A 8 -5.49 0.53 -28.54
CA ARG A 8 -4.08 0.89 -28.80
C ARG A 8 -3.86 2.40 -28.65
N ARG A 9 -3.25 2.80 -27.55
CA ARG A 9 -2.88 4.20 -27.28
C ARG A 9 -1.50 4.45 -27.87
N LYS A 10 -1.41 5.30 -28.90
CA LYS A 10 -0.11 5.75 -29.42
C LYS A 10 0.56 6.64 -28.37
N GLN A 11 1.51 6.09 -27.62
CA GLN A 11 2.38 6.89 -26.77
C GLN A 11 3.39 7.63 -27.66
N LYS A 12 3.41 8.96 -27.58
CA LYS A 12 4.43 9.77 -28.25
C LYS A 12 5.67 9.75 -27.36
N TRP A 13 6.69 9.00 -27.78
CA TRP A 13 7.98 8.97 -27.10
C TRP A 13 8.69 10.27 -27.42
N ALA A 14 8.66 11.22 -26.48
CA ALA A 14 9.48 12.42 -26.59
C ALA A 14 10.94 12.05 -26.27
N LEU A 15 11.90 12.71 -26.94
CA LEU A 15 13.34 12.56 -26.67
C LEU A 15 13.71 12.93 -25.22
N ASP A 16 12.87 13.71 -24.55
CA ASP A 16 13.00 14.02 -23.13
C ASP A 16 11.63 14.00 -22.45
N PRO A 17 11.19 12.85 -21.92
CA PRO A 17 9.87 12.71 -21.29
C PRO A 17 9.75 13.48 -19.97
N ARG A 18 10.88 13.90 -19.36
CA ARG A 18 10.92 14.65 -18.11
C ARG A 18 11.24 16.13 -18.29
N ASN A 19 11.41 16.59 -19.54
CA ASN A 19 11.79 17.96 -19.88
C ASN A 19 13.02 18.48 -19.11
N THR A 20 13.97 17.58 -18.80
CA THR A 20 15.22 17.87 -18.08
C THR A 20 16.10 18.88 -18.79
N ARG A 21 16.10 18.88 -20.12
CA ARG A 21 16.84 19.86 -20.94
C ARG A 21 16.36 21.28 -20.70
N TRP A 22 15.06 21.47 -20.47
CA TRP A 22 14.53 22.78 -20.13
C TRP A 22 14.82 23.15 -18.68
N SER A 23 14.64 22.22 -17.73
CA SER A 23 14.83 22.53 -16.30
C SER A 23 16.29 22.85 -15.94
N ASN A 24 17.25 22.27 -16.66
CA ASN A 24 18.68 22.40 -16.35
C ASN A 24 19.38 23.50 -17.16
N ASP A 25 18.66 24.21 -18.02
CA ASP A 25 19.25 25.24 -18.87
C ASP A 25 19.32 26.58 -18.12
N ASP A 26 20.56 26.90 -17.71
CA ASP A 26 20.87 28.10 -16.93
C ASP A 26 20.90 29.40 -17.77
N SER A 27 20.80 29.30 -19.10
CA SER A 27 20.96 30.45 -20.01
C SER A 27 19.67 31.23 -20.27
N LYS A 28 18.54 30.78 -19.73
CA LYS A 28 17.21 31.33 -20.04
C LYS A 28 17.05 32.75 -19.54
N PHE A 29 16.23 33.51 -20.27
CA PHE A 29 15.89 34.90 -19.94
C PHE A 29 15.42 35.07 -18.49
N GLY A 30 14.48 34.24 -18.04
CA GLY A 30 13.92 34.34 -16.69
C GLY A 30 14.97 34.10 -15.59
N GLN A 31 15.87 33.14 -15.79
CA GLN A 31 16.94 32.88 -14.85
C GLN A 31 17.94 34.04 -14.78
N ARG A 32 18.41 34.51 -15.94
CA ARG A 32 19.30 35.68 -16.00
C ARG A 32 18.67 36.93 -15.38
N MET A 33 17.36 37.10 -15.52
CA MET A 33 16.63 38.21 -14.92
C MET A 33 16.57 38.08 -13.39
N LEU A 34 16.29 36.89 -12.86
CA LEU A 34 16.26 36.64 -11.41
C LEU A 34 17.65 36.80 -10.79
N GLU A 35 18.68 36.27 -11.44
CA GLU A 35 20.07 36.42 -11.01
C GLU A 35 20.50 37.90 -10.92
N LYS A 36 20.10 38.72 -11.90
CA LYS A 36 20.32 40.17 -11.87
C LYS A 36 19.62 40.87 -10.70
N MET A 37 18.52 40.31 -10.20
CA MET A 37 17.79 40.81 -9.04
C MET A 37 18.32 40.25 -7.71
N GLY A 38 19.44 39.51 -7.73
CA GLY A 38 20.10 38.98 -6.54
C GLY A 38 19.64 37.59 -6.11
N TRP A 39 18.76 36.94 -6.88
CA TRP A 39 18.42 35.53 -6.65
C TRP A 39 19.57 34.62 -7.10
N SER A 40 19.75 33.48 -6.43
CA SER A 40 20.74 32.47 -6.84
C SER A 40 20.14 31.08 -6.85
N LYS A 41 20.66 30.24 -7.76
CA LYS A 41 20.18 28.88 -7.96
C LYS A 41 20.23 28.08 -6.66
N GLY A 42 19.10 27.47 -6.31
CA GLY A 42 18.95 26.66 -5.10
C GLY A 42 18.40 27.43 -3.89
N LYS A 43 18.27 28.76 -3.97
CA LYS A 43 17.67 29.57 -2.91
C LYS A 43 16.18 29.80 -3.11
N GLY A 44 15.43 29.84 -2.01
CA GLY A 44 14.04 30.25 -1.99
C GLY A 44 13.88 31.74 -2.30
N LEU A 45 12.70 32.15 -2.76
CA LEU A 45 12.35 33.56 -2.94
C LEU A 45 11.89 34.19 -1.62
N GLY A 46 12.02 35.51 -1.49
CA GLY A 46 11.58 36.27 -0.32
C GLY A 46 12.74 36.88 0.47
N ALA A 47 12.43 37.81 1.38
CA ALA A 47 13.43 38.57 2.12
C ALA A 47 14.37 37.71 2.98
N GLN A 48 13.88 36.56 3.47
CA GLN A 48 14.65 35.58 4.24
C GLN A 48 14.86 34.28 3.46
N GLU A 49 14.68 34.30 2.14
CA GLU A 49 14.82 33.11 1.27
C GLU A 49 13.84 31.98 1.67
N GLN A 50 12.71 32.32 2.29
CA GLN A 50 11.75 31.38 2.88
C GLN A 50 10.84 30.67 1.88
N GLY A 51 10.86 31.08 0.60
CA GLY A 51 10.05 30.47 -0.45
C GLY A 51 10.50 29.05 -0.78
N ALA A 52 9.58 28.26 -1.31
CA ALA A 52 9.90 26.90 -1.78
C ALA A 52 10.94 26.94 -2.91
N THR A 53 11.92 26.04 -2.85
CA THR A 53 12.96 25.88 -3.87
C THR A 53 12.47 25.09 -5.08
N GLU A 54 11.49 24.21 -4.87
CA GLU A 54 10.87 23.42 -5.93
C GLU A 54 9.49 23.96 -6.32
N HIS A 55 9.10 23.70 -7.57
CA HIS A 55 7.76 23.98 -8.06
C HIS A 55 6.74 22.98 -7.50
N ILE A 56 5.47 23.40 -7.43
CA ILE A 56 4.37 22.54 -7.02
C ILE A 56 4.15 21.46 -8.08
N LYS A 57 4.18 20.19 -7.66
CA LYS A 57 3.96 19.02 -8.52
C LYS A 57 2.48 18.66 -8.53
N VAL A 58 1.87 18.62 -9.72
CA VAL A 58 0.48 18.18 -9.90
C VAL A 58 0.46 16.72 -10.32
N GLN A 59 -0.29 15.91 -9.59
CA GLN A 59 -0.55 14.52 -9.96
C GLN A 59 -1.74 14.49 -10.92
N VAL A 60 -1.51 14.03 -12.16
CA VAL A 60 -2.57 13.89 -13.15
C VAL A 60 -3.29 12.56 -12.94
N LYS A 61 -4.60 12.63 -12.67
CA LYS A 61 -5.44 11.45 -12.55
C LYS A 61 -5.81 10.93 -13.94
N ASN A 62 -5.22 9.80 -14.31
CA ASN A 62 -5.49 9.13 -15.58
C ASN A 62 -6.43 7.93 -15.46
N ASN A 63 -7.05 7.72 -14.27
CA ASN A 63 -7.95 6.62 -14.00
C ASN A 63 -9.39 7.11 -13.73
N ASN A 64 -10.35 6.19 -13.82
CA ASN A 64 -11.77 6.47 -13.56
C ASN A 64 -12.19 6.14 -12.11
N LEU A 65 -11.23 5.91 -11.21
CA LEU A 65 -11.51 5.55 -9.82
C LEU A 65 -12.06 6.75 -9.03
N GLY A 66 -12.63 6.52 -7.85
CA GLY A 66 -13.02 7.60 -6.94
C GLY A 66 -11.82 8.40 -6.40
N LEU A 67 -12.06 9.54 -5.76
CA LEU A 67 -11.04 10.20 -4.94
C LEU A 67 -10.81 9.36 -3.68
N GLY A 68 -9.54 9.15 -3.29
CA GLY A 68 -9.19 8.31 -2.13
C GLY A 68 -9.14 6.80 -2.40
N ALA A 69 -9.48 6.34 -3.60
CA ALA A 69 -9.25 4.96 -4.00
C ALA A 69 -7.75 4.70 -4.17
N THR A 70 -7.17 3.88 -3.28
CA THR A 70 -5.77 3.49 -3.32
C THR A 70 -5.56 2.38 -4.36
N ILE A 71 -4.41 2.40 -5.05
CA ILE A 71 -4.04 1.40 -6.09
C ILE A 71 -3.77 0.01 -5.45
N ASN A 72 -3.63 -0.04 -4.12
CA ASN A 72 -3.16 -1.18 -3.34
C ASN A 72 -4.14 -2.37 -3.26
N ASN A 73 -5.13 -2.46 -4.14
CA ASN A 73 -5.98 -3.65 -4.22
C ASN A 73 -5.26 -4.87 -4.80
N GLU A 74 -4.10 -4.69 -5.45
CA GLU A 74 -3.31 -5.80 -6.01
C GLU A 74 -2.56 -6.59 -4.91
N ASP A 75 -2.14 -5.95 -3.81
CA ASP A 75 -1.44 -6.61 -2.70
C ASP A 75 -2.35 -7.52 -1.86
N ASN A 76 -3.68 -7.35 -1.95
CA ASN A 76 -4.64 -8.23 -1.28
C ASN A 76 -4.63 -9.66 -1.85
N TRP A 77 -4.08 -9.89 -3.04
CA TRP A 77 -3.94 -11.23 -3.61
C TRP A 77 -2.97 -12.12 -2.82
N ILE A 78 -1.88 -11.53 -2.30
CA ILE A 78 -0.86 -12.27 -1.55
C ILE A 78 -1.35 -12.62 -0.14
N ALA A 79 -2.15 -11.73 0.47
CA ALA A 79 -2.68 -11.94 1.83
C ALA A 79 -3.49 -13.24 1.98
N HIS A 80 -4.24 -13.63 0.95
CA HIS A 80 -5.06 -14.85 1.00
C HIS A 80 -4.26 -16.15 0.92
N GLN A 81 -3.02 -16.12 0.43
CA GLN A 81 -2.20 -17.31 0.29
C GLN A 81 -1.67 -17.79 1.64
N ASP A 82 -1.23 -16.87 2.50
CA ASP A 82 -0.70 -17.19 3.82
C ASP A 82 -1.79 -17.73 4.76
N ASP A 83 -2.98 -17.13 4.73
CA ASP A 83 -4.15 -17.60 5.48
C ASP A 83 -4.58 -19.01 5.04
N PHE A 84 -4.53 -19.28 3.73
CA PHE A 84 -4.87 -20.60 3.17
C PHE A 84 -3.84 -21.66 3.55
N ASN A 85 -2.54 -21.33 3.47
CA ASN A 85 -1.46 -22.21 3.91
C ASN A 85 -1.59 -22.54 5.41
N GLN A 86 -1.96 -21.57 6.23
CA GLN A 86 -2.18 -21.76 7.67
C GLN A 86 -3.36 -22.70 7.94
N LEU A 87 -4.46 -22.57 7.20
CA LEU A 87 -5.62 -23.47 7.29
C LEU A 87 -5.25 -24.91 6.93
N LEU A 88 -4.52 -25.11 5.83
CA LEU A 88 -4.09 -26.45 5.40
C LEU A 88 -3.16 -27.11 6.42
N ALA A 89 -2.24 -26.34 7.01
CA ALA A 89 -1.38 -26.83 8.09
C ALA A 89 -2.22 -27.29 9.29
N GLN A 90 -3.21 -26.49 9.71
CA GLN A 90 -4.13 -26.86 10.80
C GLN A 90 -4.94 -28.12 10.50
N LEU A 91 -5.47 -28.27 9.29
CA LEU A 91 -6.22 -29.47 8.90
C LEU A 91 -5.35 -30.73 8.90
N ASN A 92 -4.10 -30.62 8.41
CA ASN A 92 -3.15 -31.73 8.47
C ASN A 92 -2.81 -32.12 9.91
N THR A 93 -2.73 -31.17 10.84
CA THR A 93 -2.56 -31.49 12.27
C THR A 93 -3.80 -32.13 12.92
N CYS A 94 -5.00 -31.92 12.38
CA CYS A 94 -6.24 -32.48 12.92
C CYS A 94 -6.58 -33.87 12.37
N HIS A 95 -6.16 -34.19 11.14
CA HIS A 95 -6.57 -35.41 10.42
C HIS A 95 -5.42 -36.25 9.86
N GLY A 96 -4.16 -35.87 10.05
CA GLY A 96 -3.01 -36.65 9.63
C GLY A 96 -2.81 -37.91 10.50
N PRO A 97 -2.31 -39.02 9.93
CA PRO A 97 -1.91 -40.19 10.73
C PRO A 97 -0.76 -39.76 11.67
N GLU A 98 -1.01 -39.88 12.97
CA GLU A 98 -0.07 -39.55 14.04
C GLU A 98 1.30 -40.20 13.77
N THR A 99 2.33 -39.41 13.47
CA THR A 99 3.73 -39.85 13.50
C THR A 99 4.30 -39.53 14.88
N PRO A 100 4.86 -40.52 15.60
CA PRO A 100 5.02 -40.42 17.04
C PRO A 100 6.38 -39.84 17.42
N ASP A 101 6.75 -38.64 16.97
CA ASP A 101 8.01 -38.02 17.39
C ASP A 101 7.92 -36.49 17.41
N SER A 102 7.25 -35.95 18.42
CA SER A 102 7.60 -34.67 19.05
C SER A 102 6.84 -34.50 20.36
N SER A 103 7.60 -34.62 21.44
CA SER A 103 7.21 -34.24 22.79
C SER A 103 6.87 -32.76 22.84
N ASP A 104 5.59 -32.42 22.86
CA ASP A 104 5.10 -31.24 23.57
C ASP A 104 3.67 -31.53 24.02
N ASN A 105 3.51 -31.72 25.32
CA ASN A 105 2.23 -31.77 26.01
C ASN A 105 1.51 -30.42 25.84
N LYS A 106 0.83 -30.22 24.71
CA LYS A 106 -0.31 -29.31 24.65
C LYS A 106 -1.55 -30.17 24.71
N GLU A 107 -2.03 -30.31 25.93
CA GLU A 107 -3.39 -30.76 26.24
C GLU A 107 -4.32 -30.32 25.11
N LYS A 108 -5.01 -31.29 24.50
CA LYS A 108 -6.15 -31.03 23.62
C LYS A 108 -7.23 -30.32 24.45
N LYS A 109 -7.05 -29.04 24.77
CA LYS A 109 -8.08 -28.18 25.34
C LYS A 109 -9.10 -27.99 24.24
N SER A 110 -10.13 -28.84 24.27
CA SER A 110 -11.41 -28.53 23.64
C SER A 110 -11.68 -27.05 23.88
N PHE A 111 -11.93 -26.32 22.79
CA PHE A 111 -12.07 -24.87 22.81
C PHE A 111 -13.37 -24.54 23.56
N SER A 112 -13.31 -24.54 24.89
CA SER A 112 -14.46 -24.26 25.75
C SER A 112 -14.90 -22.83 25.50
N LEU A 113 -15.98 -22.70 24.75
CA LEU A 113 -16.58 -21.43 24.38
C LEU A 113 -17.11 -20.70 25.63
N GLU A 114 -17.42 -21.47 26.68
CA GLU A 114 -17.79 -20.99 28.01
C GLU A 114 -16.63 -20.31 28.74
N GLU A 115 -15.43 -20.88 28.70
CA GLU A 115 -14.30 -20.33 29.45
C GLU A 115 -13.74 -19.06 28.80
N LYS A 116 -13.68 -19.04 27.46
CA LYS A 116 -13.20 -17.87 26.70
C LYS A 116 -14.13 -16.68 26.83
N SER A 117 -15.44 -16.92 26.88
CA SER A 117 -16.41 -15.85 27.05
C SER A 117 -16.39 -15.24 28.45
N LYS A 118 -15.98 -16.00 29.50
CA LYS A 118 -15.82 -15.46 30.86
C LYS A 118 -14.57 -14.59 30.99
N VAL A 119 -13.50 -14.95 30.29
CA VAL A 119 -12.19 -14.27 30.40
C VAL A 119 -12.11 -13.02 29.52
N SER A 120 -12.83 -12.98 28.39
CA SER A 120 -12.76 -11.85 27.46
C SER A 120 -13.44 -10.59 28.02
N LYS A 121 -12.71 -9.47 28.09
CA LYS A 121 -13.27 -8.15 28.44
C LYS A 121 -14.01 -7.47 27.29
N ASN A 122 -13.77 -7.89 26.05
CA ASN A 122 -14.41 -7.34 24.84
C ASN A 122 -15.78 -7.96 24.51
N ARG A 123 -16.24 -8.98 25.25
CA ARG A 123 -17.47 -9.71 24.92
C ARG A 123 -18.33 -9.95 26.16
N VAL A 124 -19.62 -9.72 26.05
CA VAL A 124 -20.57 -10.03 27.13
C VAL A 124 -20.76 -11.53 27.23
N HIS A 125 -20.52 -12.09 28.42
CA HIS A 125 -20.75 -13.51 28.69
C HIS A 125 -22.26 -13.80 28.78
N TYR A 126 -22.83 -14.44 27.76
CA TYR A 126 -24.23 -14.87 27.76
C TYR A 126 -24.35 -16.40 27.91
N LYS A 127 -24.82 -16.84 29.08
CA LYS A 127 -24.81 -18.26 29.51
C LYS A 127 -25.68 -19.18 28.64
N LYS A 128 -26.70 -18.64 27.94
CA LYS A 128 -27.59 -19.41 27.06
C LYS A 128 -26.90 -19.97 25.81
N PHE A 129 -25.83 -19.33 25.34
CA PHE A 129 -25.17 -19.66 24.05
C PHE A 129 -23.74 -20.20 24.19
N THR A 130 -23.26 -20.34 25.43
CA THR A 130 -21.85 -20.66 25.71
C THR A 130 -21.64 -22.09 26.20
N LYS A 131 -22.72 -22.83 26.46
CA LYS A 131 -22.70 -24.22 26.89
C LYS A 131 -22.64 -25.12 25.65
N GLY A 132 -21.48 -25.68 25.36
CA GLY A 132 -21.22 -26.62 24.26
C GLY A 132 -20.21 -27.66 24.69
#